data_AF-A0A0Q6G1R4-F1
#
_entry.id   AF-A0A0Q6G1R4-F1
#
_cell.length_a   1.000
_cell.length_b   1.000
_cell.length_c   1.000
_cell.angle_alpha   90.00
_cell.angle_beta   90.00
_cell.angle_gamma   90.00
#
_symmetry.space_group_name_H-M   'P 1'
#
loop_
_entity.id
_entity.type
_entity.pdbx_description
1 polymer ?
#
loop_
_entity_poly.entity_id
_entity_poly.type
_entity_poly.pdbx_seq_one_letter_code
_entity_poly.pdbx_strand_id
1 'polypeptide(L)'
;MQATRQPTLLGRVRSRSADDRGVTLVELMVTMIVTALVAAMTAALVIGVQRTNQENISRQDQVDAARVAVASMTKTLRAAVTPSQLAATCAGCTSPGFVQGSTAKVQFYSNLDNPKNSVGPSRVTYEVMTGARAGELVETVQRPSSPNPGASGYAYCTGGAGCAATIKTRVLARGVQTSKPVFTYFDADGAKMTLPSNGTLAADQLGKVLSVELTVAVQGKGSYRAEPTTYIQRVLLPNAQSLIKTGTE
;
A
#
# COMPACT_ATOMS: atom_id res chain seq x y z
N MET A 1 -16.51 74.88 -54.93
CA MET A 1 -16.87 73.85 -55.93
C MET A 1 -17.27 72.58 -55.18
N GLN A 2 -18.52 72.14 -55.39
CA GLN A 2 -19.09 70.78 -55.18
C GLN A 2 -18.90 70.14 -53.78
N ALA A 3 -19.87 70.05 -52.86
CA ALA A 3 -21.32 69.83 -52.93
C ALA A 3 -21.72 68.58 -53.74
N THR A 4 -21.76 67.43 -53.07
CA THR A 4 -22.46 66.24 -53.56
C THR A 4 -23.25 65.60 -52.41
N ARG A 5 -24.58 65.65 -52.56
CA ARG A 5 -25.61 65.10 -51.66
C ARG A 5 -25.87 63.63 -51.98
N GLN A 6 -26.14 62.83 -50.92
CA GLN A 6 -27.11 61.71 -50.82
C GLN A 6 -26.93 60.48 -51.77
N PRO A 7 -27.50 59.27 -51.48
CA PRO A 7 -28.59 58.98 -50.55
C PRO A 7 -28.41 57.74 -49.62
N THR A 8 -29.21 57.78 -48.56
CA THR A 8 -29.81 56.67 -47.81
C THR A 8 -30.02 55.37 -48.59
N LEU A 9 -29.33 54.31 -48.18
CA LEU A 9 -29.75 52.93 -48.36
C LEU A 9 -30.16 52.36 -47.00
N LEU A 10 -31.34 52.79 -46.55
CA LEU A 10 -32.16 52.04 -45.60
C LEU A 10 -32.56 50.74 -46.30
N GLY A 11 -31.66 49.76 -46.24
CA GLY A 11 -31.92 48.38 -46.59
C GLY A 11 -33.05 47.89 -45.72
N ARG A 12 -34.21 47.67 -46.34
CA ARG A 12 -35.39 47.00 -45.83
C ARG A 12 -35.01 45.91 -44.81
N VAL A 13 -35.13 46.24 -43.52
CA VAL A 13 -35.44 45.27 -42.49
C VAL A 13 -36.86 44.81 -42.80
N ARG A 14 -36.93 43.81 -43.68
CA ARG A 14 -38.16 43.12 -44.02
C ARG A 14 -38.65 42.47 -42.73
N SER A 15 -39.73 43.05 -42.22
CA SER A 15 -40.54 42.59 -41.09
C SER A 15 -40.50 41.07 -40.89
N ARG A 16 -39.69 40.62 -39.91
CA ARG A 16 -40.09 39.53 -39.02
C ARG A 16 -40.94 40.16 -37.92
N SER A 17 -42.12 40.61 -38.31
CA SER A 17 -43.16 41.00 -37.36
C SER A 17 -44.22 39.92 -37.43
N ALA A 18 -44.66 39.48 -36.25
CA ALA A 18 -45.80 38.62 -36.00
C ALA A 18 -45.63 37.12 -36.28
N ASP A 19 -44.83 36.46 -35.46
CA ASP A 19 -45.28 35.22 -34.83
C ASP A 19 -45.18 35.38 -33.29
N ASP A 20 -45.55 36.57 -32.79
CA ASP A 20 -45.89 36.78 -31.37
C ASP A 20 -47.31 36.23 -31.13
N ARG A 21 -47.54 34.95 -31.46
CA ARG A 21 -48.66 34.23 -30.86
C ARG A 21 -48.27 34.05 -29.41
N GLY A 22 -48.89 34.86 -28.55
CA GLY A 22 -48.60 34.89 -27.12
C GLY A 22 -48.46 33.48 -26.57
N VAL A 23 -47.30 33.21 -25.97
CA VAL A 23 -47.01 31.95 -25.28
C VAL A 23 -48.19 31.67 -24.37
N THR A 24 -48.93 30.60 -24.66
CA THR A 24 -50.11 30.29 -23.85
C THR A 24 -49.62 29.90 -22.45
N LEU A 25 -50.37 30.28 -21.40
CA LEU A 25 -50.03 29.95 -20.01
C LEU A 25 -49.79 28.44 -19.84
N VAL A 26 -50.53 27.63 -20.61
CA VAL A 26 -50.38 26.17 -20.70
C VAL A 26 -49.05 25.75 -21.31
N GLU A 27 -48.59 26.38 -22.40
CA GLU A 27 -47.31 26.08 -23.05
C GLU A 27 -46.11 26.40 -22.14
N LEU A 28 -46.20 27.48 -21.36
CA LEU A 28 -45.19 27.84 -20.36
C LEU A 28 -45.15 26.82 -19.20
N MET A 29 -46.31 26.31 -18.78
CA MET A 29 -46.37 25.25 -17.76
C MET A 29 -45.78 23.93 -18.28
N VAL A 30 -46.11 23.53 -19.51
CA VAL A 30 -45.59 22.29 -20.12
C VAL A 30 -44.07 22.38 -20.29
N THR A 31 -43.55 23.50 -20.79
CA THR A 31 -42.10 23.70 -20.96
C THR A 31 -41.35 23.67 -19.63
N MET A 32 -41.91 24.25 -18.56
CA MET A 32 -41.33 24.17 -17.22
C MET A 32 -41.30 22.73 -16.70
N ILE A 33 -42.38 21.96 -16.87
CA ILE A 33 -42.45 20.57 -16.43
C ILE A 33 -41.44 19.70 -17.19
N VAL A 34 -41.37 19.86 -18.51
CA VAL A 34 -40.42 19.12 -19.35
C VAL A 34 -38.97 19.51 -18.98
N THR A 35 -38.70 20.80 -18.78
CA THR A 35 -37.36 21.25 -18.38
C THR A 35 -36.96 20.73 -17.00
N ALA A 36 -37.88 20.74 -16.04
CA ALA A 36 -37.64 20.17 -14.70
C ALA A 36 -37.36 18.66 -14.76
N LEU A 37 -38.08 17.93 -15.61
CA LEU A 37 -37.89 16.49 -15.81
C LEU A 37 -36.53 16.18 -16.47
N VAL A 38 -36.14 16.95 -17.49
CA VAL A 38 -34.82 16.82 -18.13
C VAL A 38 -33.70 17.21 -17.15
N ALA A 39 -33.89 18.26 -16.35
CA ALA A 39 -32.94 18.66 -15.31
C ALA A 39 -32.78 17.58 -14.24
N ALA A 40 -33.87 16.94 -13.82
CA ALA A 40 -33.83 15.84 -12.86
C ALA A 40 -33.10 14.60 -13.43
N MET A 41 -33.37 14.22 -14.68
CA MET A 41 -32.69 13.12 -15.35
C MET A 41 -31.20 13.36 -15.51
N THR A 42 -30.82 14.57 -15.94
CA THR A 42 -29.41 14.95 -16.09
C THR A 42 -28.70 15.01 -14.74
N ALA A 43 -29.33 15.54 -13.69
CA ALA A 43 -28.79 15.53 -12.34
C ALA A 43 -28.56 14.09 -11.82
N ALA A 44 -29.53 13.19 -12.01
CA ALA A 44 -29.39 11.78 -11.62
C ALA A 44 -28.25 11.09 -12.35
N LEU A 45 -28.10 11.34 -13.67
CA LEU A 45 -27.00 10.82 -14.47
C LEU A 45 -25.64 11.34 -13.96
N VAL A 46 -25.54 12.64 -13.69
CA VAL A 46 -24.29 13.25 -13.17
C VAL A 46 -23.92 12.65 -11.81
N ILE A 47 -24.87 12.49 -10.90
CA ILE A 47 -24.64 11.86 -9.59
C ILE A 47 -24.17 10.42 -9.76
N GLY A 48 -24.80 9.66 -10.67
CA GLY A 48 -24.39 8.29 -11.00
C GLY A 48 -22.95 8.23 -11.50
N VAL A 49 -22.61 9.05 -12.49
CA VAL A 49 -21.25 9.13 -13.07
C VAL A 49 -20.23 9.56 -12.02
N GLN A 50 -20.54 10.55 -11.18
CA GLN A 50 -19.66 10.98 -10.09
C GLN A 50 -19.39 9.85 -9.11
N ARG A 51 -20.43 9.12 -8.68
CA ARG A 51 -20.27 7.98 -7.77
C ARG A 51 -19.41 6.88 -8.38
N THR A 52 -19.66 6.49 -9.62
CA THR A 52 -18.85 5.48 -10.32
C THR A 52 -17.40 5.93 -10.46
N ASN A 53 -17.14 7.20 -10.79
CA ASN A 53 -15.79 7.73 -10.86
C ASN A 53 -15.08 7.69 -9.50
N GLN A 54 -15.78 8.04 -8.40
CA GLN A 54 -15.21 7.96 -7.06
C GLN A 54 -14.90 6.52 -6.64
N GLU A 55 -15.76 5.55 -6.99
CA GLU A 55 -15.51 4.13 -6.75
C GLU A 55 -14.31 3.62 -7.55
N ASN A 56 -14.15 4.04 -8.82
CA ASN A 56 -13.01 3.69 -9.66
C ASN A 56 -11.69 4.28 -9.14
N ILE A 57 -11.69 5.56 -8.75
CA ILE A 57 -10.51 6.21 -8.14
C ILE A 57 -10.11 5.46 -6.86
N SER A 58 -11.07 5.15 -5.99
CA SER A 58 -10.82 4.40 -4.75
C SER A 58 -10.24 3.00 -5.03
N ARG A 59 -10.71 2.30 -6.06
CA ARG A 59 -10.12 1.00 -6.48
C ARG A 59 -8.69 1.17 -6.97
N GLN A 60 -8.41 2.19 -7.78
CA GLN A 60 -7.08 2.44 -8.32
C GLN A 60 -6.09 2.75 -7.19
N ASP A 61 -6.46 3.63 -6.25
CA ASP A 61 -5.62 3.97 -5.09
C ASP A 61 -5.32 2.73 -4.23
N GLN A 62 -6.31 1.84 -4.05
CA GLN A 62 -6.12 0.59 -3.32
C GLN A 62 -5.13 -0.35 -4.00
N VAL A 63 -5.23 -0.50 -5.33
CA VAL A 63 -4.31 -1.31 -6.14
C VAL A 63 -2.89 -0.77 -6.02
N ASP A 64 -2.72 0.55 -6.17
CA ASP A 64 -1.40 1.17 -6.16
C ASP A 64 -0.76 1.13 -4.76
N ALA A 65 -1.54 1.38 -3.71
CA ALA A 65 -1.07 1.23 -2.34
C ALA A 65 -0.62 -0.22 -2.02
N ALA A 66 -1.42 -1.22 -2.44
CA ALA A 66 -1.06 -2.63 -2.26
C ALA A 66 0.22 -2.99 -3.02
N ARG A 67 0.33 -2.59 -4.29
CA ARG A 67 1.50 -2.85 -5.14
C ARG A 67 2.77 -2.23 -4.58
N VAL A 68 2.73 -0.95 -4.19
CA VAL A 68 3.89 -0.24 -3.62
C VAL A 68 4.32 -0.90 -2.32
N ALA A 69 3.37 -1.23 -1.44
CA ALA A 69 3.68 -1.91 -0.19
C ALA A 69 4.35 -3.27 -0.41
N VAL A 70 3.78 -4.10 -1.29
CA VAL A 70 4.32 -5.45 -1.57
C VAL A 70 5.66 -5.40 -2.31
N ALA A 71 5.84 -4.48 -3.26
CA ALA A 71 7.12 -4.26 -3.93
C ALA A 71 8.20 -3.83 -2.94
N SER A 72 7.88 -2.92 -2.02
CA SER A 72 8.79 -2.49 -0.96
C SER A 72 9.15 -3.64 -0.02
N MET A 73 8.17 -4.41 0.46
CA MET A 73 8.41 -5.58 1.32
C MET A 73 9.25 -6.64 0.60
N THR A 74 8.96 -6.92 -0.66
CA THR A 74 9.71 -7.89 -1.48
C THR A 74 11.17 -7.48 -1.63
N LYS A 75 11.43 -6.19 -1.88
CA LYS A 75 12.79 -5.66 -1.98
C LYS A 75 13.59 -5.92 -0.71
N THR A 76 13.02 -5.61 0.45
CA THR A 76 13.71 -5.77 1.74
C THR A 76 13.82 -7.24 2.17
N LEU A 77 12.78 -8.06 1.92
CA LEU A 77 12.80 -9.50 2.19
C LEU A 77 13.88 -10.23 1.37
N ARG A 78 14.11 -9.83 0.11
CA ARG A 78 15.22 -10.40 -0.68
C ARG A 78 16.60 -10.05 -0.13
N ALA A 79 16.70 -8.99 0.66
CA ALA A 79 17.91 -8.61 1.39
C ALA A 79 17.96 -9.22 2.81
N ALA A 80 17.04 -10.13 3.17
CA ALA A 80 17.13 -10.87 4.43
C ALA A 80 18.43 -11.69 4.45
N VAL A 81 19.09 -11.75 5.61
CA VAL A 81 20.36 -12.47 5.83
C VAL A 81 20.38 -13.03 7.24
N THR A 82 21.21 -14.02 7.51
CA THR A 82 21.51 -14.38 8.90
C THR A 82 22.68 -13.57 9.43
N PRO A 83 22.71 -13.22 10.73
CA PRO A 83 23.84 -12.52 11.32
C PRO A 83 25.19 -13.22 11.13
N SER A 84 25.20 -14.57 11.12
CA SER A 84 26.40 -15.39 10.87
C SER A 84 27.01 -15.19 9.47
N GLN A 85 26.22 -14.79 8.47
CA GLN A 85 26.73 -14.55 7.11
C GLN A 85 27.49 -13.22 6.99
N LEU A 86 27.23 -12.27 7.88
CA LEU A 86 27.84 -10.93 7.84
C LEU A 86 29.09 -10.82 8.69
N ALA A 87 29.20 -11.60 9.77
CA ALA A 87 30.31 -11.56 10.70
C ALA A 87 31.02 -12.93 10.76
N ALA A 88 32.19 -13.01 10.14
CA ALA A 88 33.01 -14.24 10.09
C ALA A 88 33.43 -14.77 11.47
N THR A 89 33.47 -13.91 12.49
CA THR A 89 33.99 -14.24 13.84
C THR A 89 32.96 -14.04 14.96
N CYS A 90 31.67 -14.27 14.68
CA CYS A 90 30.63 -14.11 15.70
C CYS A 90 30.14 -15.45 16.27
N ALA A 91 30.72 -15.86 17.39
CA ALA A 91 30.32 -17.09 18.11
C ALA A 91 28.85 -17.06 18.60
N GLY A 92 28.29 -15.87 18.86
CA GLY A 92 26.90 -15.68 19.29
C GLY A 92 25.88 -15.52 18.16
N CYS A 93 26.30 -15.56 16.88
CA CYS A 93 25.43 -15.25 15.74
C CYS A 93 24.75 -16.49 15.12
N THR A 94 24.48 -17.53 15.91
CA THR A 94 23.80 -18.75 15.46
C THR A 94 22.27 -18.61 15.34
N SER A 95 21.74 -17.42 15.66
CA SER A 95 20.31 -17.16 15.56
C SER A 95 19.80 -17.24 14.11
N PRO A 96 18.59 -17.77 13.88
CA PRO A 96 17.98 -17.79 12.56
C PRO A 96 17.81 -16.37 12.01
N GLY A 97 17.72 -16.24 10.68
CA GLY A 97 17.50 -14.95 10.00
C GLY A 97 16.19 -14.28 10.39
N PHE A 98 15.17 -15.08 10.76
CA PHE A 98 13.93 -14.58 11.34
C PHE A 98 14.02 -14.50 12.86
N VAL A 99 13.52 -13.41 13.40
CA VAL A 99 13.39 -13.19 14.85
C VAL A 99 11.98 -13.52 15.32
N GLN A 100 10.97 -13.18 14.51
CA GLN A 100 9.57 -13.44 14.82
C GLN A 100 8.76 -13.54 13.51
N GLY A 101 7.76 -14.41 13.50
CA GLY A 101 6.77 -14.45 12.42
C GLY A 101 5.39 -14.77 12.95
N SER A 102 4.40 -13.95 12.61
CA SER A 102 2.98 -14.15 12.86
C SER A 102 2.20 -13.87 11.57
N THR A 103 0.88 -13.99 11.59
CA THR A 103 0.03 -13.70 10.43
C THR A 103 -0.04 -12.21 10.07
N ALA A 104 0.25 -11.31 11.00
CA ALA A 104 0.15 -9.86 10.84
C ALA A 104 1.46 -9.11 11.15
N LYS A 105 2.50 -9.83 11.59
CA LYS A 105 3.81 -9.28 11.93
C LYS A 105 4.91 -10.22 11.49
N VAL A 106 5.98 -9.67 10.93
CA VAL A 106 7.21 -10.42 10.65
C VAL A 106 8.42 -9.57 10.99
N GLN A 107 9.42 -10.20 11.61
CA GLN A 107 10.68 -9.56 11.98
C GLN A 107 11.84 -10.44 11.54
N PHE A 108 12.81 -9.85 10.84
CA PHE A 108 13.97 -10.54 10.31
C PHE A 108 15.19 -9.62 10.24
N TYR A 109 16.36 -10.22 10.12
CA TYR A 109 17.61 -9.52 9.87
C TYR A 109 17.82 -9.29 8.37
N SER A 110 18.24 -8.09 7.99
CA SER A 110 18.48 -7.70 6.61
C SER A 110 19.80 -6.96 6.45
N ASN A 111 20.50 -7.20 5.33
CA ASN A 111 21.70 -6.48 4.96
C ASN A 111 21.36 -5.12 4.29
N LEU A 112 20.47 -4.35 4.92
CA LEU A 112 20.03 -3.05 4.44
C LEU A 112 20.93 -1.94 5.02
N ASP A 113 21.31 -0.97 4.17
CA ASP A 113 22.14 0.18 4.54
C ASP A 113 23.47 -0.17 5.25
N ASN A 114 24.09 -1.29 4.87
CA ASN A 114 25.33 -1.78 5.50
C ASN A 114 26.50 -1.81 4.48
N PRO A 115 27.02 -0.64 4.08
CA PRO A 115 28.11 -0.57 3.12
C PRO A 115 29.37 -1.23 3.71
N LYS A 116 30.01 -2.12 2.96
CA LYS A 116 31.26 -2.81 3.36
C LYS A 116 31.20 -3.47 4.75
N ASN A 117 30.02 -3.92 5.18
CA ASN A 117 29.80 -4.50 6.51
C ASN A 117 30.16 -3.57 7.69
N SER A 118 30.12 -2.25 7.50
CA SER A 118 30.54 -1.28 8.52
C SER A 118 29.46 -0.93 9.56
N VAL A 119 28.25 -1.46 9.43
CA VAL A 119 27.09 -1.17 10.30
C VAL A 119 26.53 -2.45 10.93
N GLY A 120 26.57 -3.58 10.21
CA GLY A 120 25.93 -4.83 10.62
C GLY A 120 24.49 -5.00 10.08
N PRO A 121 23.83 -6.13 10.36
CA PRO A 121 22.48 -6.42 9.89
C PRO A 121 21.47 -5.49 10.57
N SER A 122 20.56 -4.92 9.79
CA SER A 122 19.41 -4.18 10.32
C SER A 122 18.27 -5.14 10.69
N ARG A 123 17.57 -4.90 11.80
CA ARG A 123 16.30 -5.57 12.11
C ARG A 123 15.17 -4.87 11.39
N VAL A 124 14.48 -5.59 10.51
CA VAL A 124 13.31 -5.09 9.79
C VAL A 124 12.08 -5.74 10.40
N THR A 125 11.10 -4.92 10.77
CA THR A 125 9.80 -5.35 11.30
C THR A 125 8.71 -4.82 10.40
N TYR A 126 7.90 -5.70 9.85
CA TYR A 126 6.61 -5.35 9.26
C TYR A 126 5.50 -5.73 10.23
N GLU A 127 4.57 -4.82 10.45
CA GLU A 127 3.44 -5.04 11.35
C GLU A 127 2.20 -4.34 10.83
N VAL A 128 1.06 -5.04 10.83
CA VAL A 128 -0.24 -4.40 10.68
C VAL A 128 -0.68 -3.92 12.05
N MET A 129 -0.71 -2.60 12.22
CA MET A 129 -1.04 -1.94 13.47
C MET A 129 -2.48 -2.25 13.90
N THR A 130 -2.70 -2.23 15.21
CA THR A 130 -4.00 -2.38 15.86
C THR A 130 -4.41 -1.09 16.58
N GLY A 131 -5.59 -1.07 17.21
CA GLY A 131 -6.08 0.07 17.99
C GLY A 131 -6.32 1.33 17.13
N ALA A 132 -5.84 2.49 17.59
CA ALA A 132 -6.05 3.77 16.90
C ALA A 132 -5.48 3.83 15.47
N ARG A 133 -4.48 2.99 15.18
CA ARG A 133 -3.82 2.87 13.86
C ARG A 133 -4.24 1.61 13.11
N ALA A 134 -5.38 1.02 13.47
CA ALA A 134 -5.85 -0.23 12.87
C ALA A 134 -5.86 -0.20 11.33
N GLY A 135 -5.21 -1.21 10.75
CA GLY A 135 -5.09 -1.39 9.30
C GLY A 135 -3.97 -0.57 8.65
N GLU A 136 -3.08 0.04 9.42
CA GLU A 136 -1.82 0.57 8.87
C GLU A 136 -0.76 -0.53 8.82
N LEU A 137 -0.24 -0.83 7.64
CA LEU A 137 0.96 -1.67 7.49
C LEU A 137 2.19 -0.78 7.65
N VAL A 138 2.99 -1.06 8.66
CA VAL A 138 4.15 -0.25 9.05
C VAL A 138 5.42 -1.05 8.87
N GLU A 139 6.43 -0.42 8.27
CA GLU A 139 7.80 -0.91 8.27
C GLU A 139 8.59 -0.15 9.33
N THR A 140 9.31 -0.89 10.16
CA THR A 140 10.31 -0.36 11.09
C THR A 140 11.66 -1.00 10.79
N VAL A 141 12.64 -0.19 10.40
CA VAL A 141 14.02 -0.61 10.20
C VAL A 141 14.85 -0.10 11.36
N GLN A 142 15.52 -1.00 12.07
CA GLN A 142 16.37 -0.68 13.20
C GLN A 142 17.79 -1.14 12.92
N ARG A 143 18.74 -0.19 12.93
CA ARG A 143 20.17 -0.51 12.86
C ARG A 143 20.66 -1.02 14.22
N PRO A 144 21.69 -1.89 14.25
CA PRO A 144 22.28 -2.33 15.50
C PRO A 144 22.99 -1.16 16.18
N SER A 145 23.12 -1.21 17.50
CA SER A 145 23.78 -0.18 18.29
C SER A 145 25.31 -0.15 18.07
N SER A 146 25.88 -1.24 17.58
CA SER A 146 27.30 -1.40 17.27
C SER A 146 27.46 -2.24 16.00
N PRO A 147 28.44 -1.92 15.13
CA PRO A 147 28.76 -2.73 13.96
C PRO A 147 29.44 -4.06 14.29
N ASN A 148 29.99 -4.16 15.50
CA ASN A 148 30.63 -5.37 15.99
C ASN A 148 29.66 -6.12 16.90
N PRO A 149 29.40 -7.41 16.63
CA PRO A 149 28.57 -8.24 17.51
C PRO A 149 29.30 -8.52 18.83
N GLY A 150 28.53 -8.61 19.92
CA GLY A 150 29.02 -9.08 21.21
C GLY A 150 28.93 -10.60 21.35
N ALA A 151 29.14 -11.11 22.57
CA ALA A 151 29.06 -12.54 22.87
C ALA A 151 27.67 -13.16 22.57
N SER A 152 26.61 -12.36 22.65
CA SER A 152 25.22 -12.74 22.33
C SER A 152 24.75 -12.29 20.94
N GLY A 153 25.67 -11.86 20.08
CA GLY A 153 25.37 -11.35 18.74
C GLY A 153 25.17 -9.83 18.70
N TYR A 154 24.44 -9.35 17.69
CA TYR A 154 24.18 -7.92 17.51
C TYR A 154 23.19 -7.39 18.54
N ALA A 155 23.56 -6.28 19.19
CA ALA A 155 22.71 -5.58 20.13
C ALA A 155 21.85 -4.53 19.41
N TYR A 156 20.59 -4.43 19.80
CA TYR A 156 19.63 -3.46 19.27
C TYR A 156 19.02 -2.73 20.46
N CYS A 157 18.93 -1.41 20.36
CA CYS A 157 18.40 -0.59 21.43
C CYS A 157 16.91 -0.88 21.68
N THR A 158 16.47 -0.69 22.91
CA THR A 158 15.06 -0.85 23.32
C THR A 158 14.62 0.42 24.04
N GLY A 159 14.24 1.44 23.25
CA GLY A 159 13.75 2.73 23.77
C GLY A 159 14.84 3.75 24.15
N GLY A 160 14.42 4.98 24.44
CA GLY A 160 15.29 6.12 24.78
C GLY A 160 15.72 6.98 23.58
N ALA A 161 16.21 8.19 23.85
CA ALA A 161 16.54 9.19 22.83
C ALA A 161 17.62 8.73 21.84
N GLY A 162 18.63 7.98 22.31
CA GLY A 162 19.66 7.39 21.44
C GLY A 162 19.15 6.28 20.52
N CYS A 163 18.00 5.66 20.85
CA CYS A 163 17.41 4.61 20.04
C CYS A 163 16.60 5.14 18.86
N ALA A 164 16.01 6.33 19.00
CA ALA A 164 15.28 6.97 17.91
C ALA A 164 16.18 7.26 16.69
N ALA A 165 17.48 7.51 16.89
CA ALA A 165 18.42 7.76 15.80
C ALA A 165 18.73 6.51 14.95
N THR A 166 18.55 5.30 15.50
CA THR A 166 18.82 4.04 14.78
C THR A 166 17.57 3.42 14.19
N ILE A 167 16.38 3.95 14.52
CA ILE A 167 15.08 3.45 14.08
C ILE A 167 14.51 4.38 13.00
N LYS A 168 14.14 3.80 11.86
CA LYS A 168 13.35 4.45 10.82
C LYS A 168 12.03 3.73 10.68
N THR A 169 10.93 4.47 10.79
CA THR A 169 9.59 3.92 10.64
C THR A 169 8.86 4.61 9.49
N ARG A 170 8.15 3.84 8.67
CA ARG A 170 7.27 4.37 7.62
C ARG A 170 6.01 3.53 7.48
N VAL A 171 4.91 4.20 7.12
CA VAL A 171 3.65 3.52 6.76
C VAL A 171 3.72 3.14 5.28
N LEU A 172 3.53 1.86 4.96
CA LEU A 172 3.53 1.35 3.60
C LEU A 172 2.15 1.36 2.95
N ALA A 173 1.12 1.02 3.73
CA ALA A 173 -0.27 1.01 3.28
C ALA A 173 -1.21 1.32 4.44
N ARG A 174 -2.41 1.81 4.12
CA ARG A 174 -3.48 2.09 5.07
C ARG A 174 -4.74 1.33 4.64
N GLY A 175 -5.56 0.92 5.60
CA GLY A 175 -6.78 0.15 5.31
C GLY A 175 -6.51 -1.32 4.98
N VAL A 176 -5.37 -1.85 5.43
CA VAL A 176 -5.02 -3.27 5.27
C VAL A 176 -5.97 -4.13 6.10
N GLN A 177 -6.58 -5.12 5.45
CA GLN A 177 -7.48 -6.08 6.05
C GLN A 177 -6.69 -7.26 6.62
N THR A 178 -7.05 -7.70 7.82
CA THR A 178 -6.41 -8.83 8.53
C THR A 178 -7.31 -10.05 8.64
N SER A 179 -8.45 -10.08 7.94
CA SER A 179 -9.34 -11.24 7.85
C SER A 179 -8.70 -12.45 7.17
N LYS A 180 -7.66 -12.21 6.36
CA LYS A 180 -6.74 -13.22 5.84
C LYS A 180 -5.34 -12.94 6.39
N PRO A 181 -4.49 -13.97 6.58
CA PRO A 181 -3.12 -13.77 7.04
C PRO A 181 -2.35 -12.94 6.01
N VAL A 182 -1.75 -11.84 6.45
CA VAL A 182 -0.91 -10.98 5.60
C VAL A 182 0.41 -11.66 5.29
N PHE A 183 0.95 -12.40 6.26
CA PHE A 183 2.16 -13.19 6.11
C PHE A 183 1.84 -14.68 6.26
N THR A 184 2.19 -15.46 5.24
CA THR A 184 2.17 -16.92 5.28
C THR A 184 3.56 -17.47 5.00
N TYR A 185 4.00 -18.44 5.78
CA TYR A 185 5.38 -18.96 5.74
C TYR A 185 5.41 -20.34 5.09
N PHE A 186 6.48 -20.62 4.36
CA PHE A 186 6.71 -21.89 3.68
C PHE A 186 8.12 -22.38 3.93
N ASP A 187 8.26 -23.70 4.03
CA ASP A 187 9.54 -24.39 4.24
C ASP A 187 10.27 -24.70 2.92
N ALA A 188 11.36 -25.48 3.03
CA ALA A 188 12.21 -25.86 1.91
C ALA A 188 11.49 -26.71 0.84
N ASP A 189 10.51 -27.49 1.26
CA ASP A 189 9.70 -28.37 0.40
C ASP A 189 8.53 -27.58 -0.24
N GLY A 190 8.40 -26.30 0.09
CA GLY A 190 7.30 -25.45 -0.36
C GLY A 190 5.99 -25.75 0.38
N ALA A 191 6.04 -26.51 1.48
CA ALA A 191 4.88 -26.78 2.30
C ALA A 191 4.57 -25.57 3.20
N LYS A 192 3.27 -25.28 3.35
CA LYS A 192 2.80 -24.19 4.20
C LYS A 192 3.04 -24.55 5.66
N MET A 193 3.76 -23.68 6.35
CA MET A 193 4.02 -23.85 7.77
C MET A 193 2.77 -23.49 8.58
N THR A 194 2.43 -24.33 9.55
CA THR A 194 1.33 -24.07 10.49
C THR A 194 1.85 -23.28 11.68
N LEU A 195 1.18 -22.18 11.99
CA LEU A 195 1.46 -21.44 13.21
C LEU A 195 0.84 -22.18 14.41
N PRO A 196 1.57 -22.34 15.53
CA PRO A 196 1.02 -22.82 16.79
C PRO A 196 -0.14 -21.95 17.30
N SER A 197 -0.83 -22.42 18.35
CA SER A 197 -2.03 -21.77 18.93
C SER A 197 -1.80 -20.33 19.41
N ASN A 198 -0.54 -19.97 19.71
CA ASN A 198 -0.14 -18.60 20.06
C ASN A 198 -0.09 -17.64 18.85
N GLY A 199 -0.33 -18.13 17.63
CA GLY A 199 -0.37 -17.33 16.41
C GLY A 199 0.99 -16.84 15.92
N THR A 200 2.09 -17.39 16.44
CA THR A 200 3.47 -17.03 16.08
C THR A 200 4.31 -18.28 15.83
N LEU A 201 5.18 -18.26 14.81
CA LEU A 201 6.13 -19.33 14.53
C LEU A 201 6.93 -19.71 15.79
N ALA A 202 7.09 -21.00 16.01
CA ALA A 202 7.94 -21.53 17.07
C ALA A 202 9.44 -21.31 16.75
N ALA A 203 10.28 -21.29 17.78
CA ALA A 203 11.70 -20.98 17.63
C ALA A 203 12.43 -21.95 16.67
N ASP A 204 12.04 -23.23 16.67
CA ASP A 204 12.55 -24.28 15.77
C ASP A 204 12.05 -24.15 14.33
N GLN A 205 10.92 -23.45 14.13
CA GLN A 205 10.35 -23.16 12.81
C GLN A 205 11.05 -21.97 12.14
N LEU A 206 11.53 -20.98 12.89
CA LEU A 206 12.13 -19.76 12.34
C LEU A 206 13.33 -20.02 11.41
N GLY A 207 14.12 -21.06 11.69
CA GLY A 207 15.25 -21.48 10.85
C GLY A 207 14.85 -22.23 9.58
N LYS A 208 13.61 -22.73 9.50
CA LYS A 208 13.11 -23.53 8.37
C LYS A 208 12.38 -22.69 7.31
N VAL A 209 12.14 -21.40 7.57
CA VAL A 209 11.42 -20.51 6.66
C VAL A 209 12.25 -20.25 5.40
N LEU A 210 11.76 -20.71 4.25
CA LEU A 210 12.37 -20.52 2.93
C LEU A 210 11.73 -19.38 2.13
N SER A 211 10.41 -19.25 2.23
CA SER A 211 9.68 -18.20 1.53
C SER A 211 8.52 -17.67 2.36
N VAL A 212 8.18 -16.41 2.08
CA VAL A 212 7.05 -15.72 2.68
C VAL A 212 6.10 -15.30 1.57
N GLU A 213 4.84 -15.69 1.71
CA GLU A 213 3.76 -15.19 0.88
C GLU A 213 3.12 -13.99 1.56
N LEU A 214 3.09 -12.89 0.81
CA LEU A 214 2.53 -11.62 1.16
C LEU A 214 1.13 -11.55 0.57
N THR A 215 0.10 -11.53 1.41
CA THR A 215 -1.30 -11.35 1.00
C THR A 215 -1.81 -10.03 1.56
N VAL A 216 -1.69 -8.96 0.79
CA VAL A 216 -2.11 -7.62 1.22
C VAL A 216 -3.46 -7.30 0.59
N ALA A 217 -4.50 -7.26 1.42
CA ALA A 217 -5.82 -6.79 1.03
C ALA A 217 -6.03 -5.36 1.54
N VAL A 218 -6.24 -4.40 0.65
CA VAL A 218 -6.42 -2.98 0.99
C VAL A 218 -7.85 -2.55 0.71
N GLN A 219 -8.45 -1.82 1.64
CA GLN A 219 -9.76 -1.19 1.46
C GLN A 219 -9.71 0.27 1.89
N GLY A 220 -10.14 1.17 0.99
CA GLY A 220 -10.22 2.60 1.27
C GLY A 220 -11.21 2.94 2.39
N LYS A 221 -10.88 3.95 3.21
CA LYS A 221 -11.80 4.52 4.21
C LYS A 221 -12.58 5.67 3.55
N GLY A 222 -13.83 5.44 3.17
CA GLY A 222 -14.71 6.46 2.57
C GLY A 222 -16.18 6.04 2.55
N SER A 223 -17.08 6.97 2.18
CA SER A 223 -18.53 6.72 2.06
C SER A 223 -18.88 5.79 0.90
N TYR A 224 -18.01 5.74 -0.11
CA TYR A 224 -18.11 4.84 -1.27
C TYR A 224 -17.00 3.77 -1.14
N ARG A 225 -17.30 2.71 -0.39
CA ARG A 225 -16.36 1.62 -0.14
C ARG A 225 -16.38 0.67 -1.32
N ALA A 226 -15.39 0.80 -2.20
CA ALA A 226 -15.08 -0.30 -3.11
C ALA A 226 -14.70 -1.57 -2.32
N GLU A 227 -14.95 -2.72 -2.92
CA GLU A 227 -14.53 -4.01 -2.36
C GLU A 227 -13.00 -4.06 -2.18
N PRO A 228 -12.49 -4.76 -1.15
CA PRO A 228 -11.06 -4.83 -0.91
C PRO A 228 -10.31 -5.42 -2.11
N THR A 229 -9.23 -4.76 -2.51
CA THR A 229 -8.33 -5.29 -3.53
C THR A 229 -7.25 -6.12 -2.85
N THR A 230 -7.08 -7.38 -3.29
CA THR A 230 -6.05 -8.29 -2.75
C THR A 230 -4.89 -8.44 -3.72
N TYR A 231 -3.67 -8.24 -3.22
CA TYR A 231 -2.44 -8.54 -3.93
C TYR A 231 -1.69 -9.67 -3.22
N ILE A 232 -1.33 -10.71 -3.97
CA ILE A 232 -0.63 -11.90 -3.46
C ILE A 232 0.71 -12.03 -4.16
N GLN A 233 1.79 -12.14 -3.39
CA GLN A 233 3.12 -12.43 -3.93
C GLN A 233 3.91 -13.30 -2.98
N ARG A 234 4.48 -14.39 -3.51
CA ARG A 234 5.45 -15.21 -2.79
C ARG A 234 6.87 -14.73 -3.06
N VAL A 235 7.64 -14.56 -1.99
CA VAL A 235 9.02 -14.10 -2.03
C VAL A 235 9.93 -15.18 -1.47
N LEU A 236 10.79 -15.73 -2.33
CA LEU A 236 11.89 -16.60 -1.94
C LEU A 236 13.00 -15.79 -1.28
N LEU A 237 13.67 -16.39 -0.30
CA LEU A 237 14.74 -15.75 0.48
C LEU A 237 16.10 -16.30 0.04
N PRO A 238 16.77 -15.68 -0.95
CA PRO A 238 17.97 -16.25 -1.54
C PRO A 238 19.12 -16.39 -0.55
N ASN A 239 19.28 -15.47 0.41
CA ASN A 239 20.37 -15.59 1.37
C ASN A 239 20.02 -16.52 2.54
N ALA A 240 18.75 -16.77 2.84
CA ALA A 240 18.38 -17.79 3.83
C ALA A 240 18.63 -19.22 3.31
N GLN A 241 18.56 -19.43 1.99
CA GLN A 241 18.85 -20.72 1.33
C GLN A 241 20.29 -21.20 1.54
N SER A 242 21.25 -20.28 1.71
CA SER A 242 22.65 -20.67 1.79
C SER A 242 22.93 -21.56 3.02
N LEU A 243 22.12 -21.47 4.08
CA LEU A 243 22.29 -22.24 5.31
C LEU A 243 21.57 -23.59 5.32
N ILE A 244 20.40 -23.70 4.66
CA ILE A 244 19.69 -24.99 4.57
C ILE A 244 20.58 -26.02 3.85
N LYS A 245 21.42 -25.57 2.90
CA LYS A 245 22.39 -26.42 2.22
C LYS A 245 23.65 -26.73 3.03
N THR A 246 24.02 -25.93 4.04
CA THR A 246 25.21 -26.19 4.87
C THR A 246 24.93 -27.10 6.06
N GLY A 247 23.66 -27.40 6.36
CA GLY A 247 23.25 -28.31 7.43
C GLY A 247 22.93 -29.74 6.98
N THR A 248 23.19 -30.07 5.72
CA THR A 248 22.97 -31.41 5.12
C THR A 248 24.28 -32.11 4.71
N GLU A 249 25.41 -31.75 5.32
CA GLU A 249 26.64 -32.55 5.30
C GLU A 249 26.94 -33.17 6.67
#